data_AF-A0A1E5JWV6-F1
#
_entry.id   AF-A0A1E5JWV6-F1
#
_cell.length_a   1.000
_cell.length_b   1.000
_cell.length_c   1.000
_cell.angle_alpha   90.00
_cell.angle_beta   90.00
_cell.angle_gamma   90.00
#
_symmetry.space_group_name_H-M   'P 1'
#
loop_
_entity.id
_entity.type
_entity.pdbx_description
1 polymer ?
#
loop_
_entity_poly.entity_id
_entity_poly.type
_entity_poly.pdbx_seq_one_letter_code
_entity_poly.pdbx_strand_id
1 'polypeptide(L)'
;MNELVLKYICMPLAINTLKHNEKLYDQEKFKIAPLYLNLHESLINAIEKDFYKLKREIIQDHQLIIRKQSTGKYVVNGEIVEFTSEELREGTKKVIQSYMYGENMIEIEHKDIPLETKYTPPDVNSEDNR
;
A
#
# COMPACT_ATOMS: atom_id res chain seq x y z
N MET A 1 -20.42 -4.00 11.54
CA MET A 1 -20.82 -3.63 10.15
C MET A 1 -19.93 -2.53 9.60
N ASN A 2 -19.74 -1.40 10.30
CA ASN A 2 -18.88 -0.29 9.84
C ASN A 2 -17.42 -0.69 9.57
N GLU A 3 -16.82 -1.56 10.39
CA GLU A 3 -15.40 -1.95 10.20
C GLU A 3 -15.16 -2.79 8.94
N LEU A 4 -16.09 -3.71 8.60
CA LEU A 4 -15.97 -4.54 7.39
C LEU A 4 -16.10 -3.69 6.12
N VAL A 5 -17.07 -2.77 6.10
CA VAL A 5 -17.26 -1.80 5.01
C VAL A 5 -16.05 -0.89 4.90
N LEU A 6 -15.55 -0.36 6.02
CA LEU A 6 -14.36 0.48 6.05
C LEU A 6 -13.13 -0.27 5.53
N LYS A 7 -12.91 -1.53 5.96
CA LYS A 7 -11.83 -2.38 5.44
C LYS A 7 -11.95 -2.58 3.93
N TYR A 8 -13.15 -2.90 3.43
CA TYR A 8 -13.41 -3.05 1.99
C TYR A 8 -13.11 -1.77 1.20
N ILE A 9 -13.41 -0.60 1.75
CA ILE A 9 -13.10 0.71 1.14
C ILE A 9 -11.60 1.03 1.22
N CYS A 10 -10.96 0.73 2.35
CA CYS A 10 -9.57 1.10 2.61
C CYS A 10 -8.55 0.20 1.90
N MET A 11 -8.86 -1.06 1.59
CA MET A 11 -7.96 -1.94 0.83
C MET A 11 -7.58 -1.39 -0.56
N PRO A 12 -8.52 -0.98 -1.44
CA PRO A 12 -8.16 -0.38 -2.72
C PRO A 12 -7.50 1.01 -2.55
N LEU A 13 -7.80 1.76 -1.48
CA LEU A 13 -7.08 2.99 -1.17
C LEU A 13 -5.61 2.70 -0.83
N ALA A 14 -5.34 1.67 -0.03
CA ALA A 14 -3.99 1.24 0.33
C ALA A 14 -3.18 0.86 -0.90
N ILE A 15 -3.77 0.07 -1.81
CA ILE A 15 -3.16 -0.29 -3.09
C ILE A 15 -2.79 0.97 -3.90
N ASN A 16 -3.72 1.92 -4.01
CA ASN A 16 -3.46 3.16 -4.75
C ASN A 16 -2.40 4.03 -4.09
N THR A 17 -2.36 4.09 -2.76
CA THR A 17 -1.30 4.79 -2.01
C THR A 17 0.07 4.16 -2.26
N LEU A 18 0.18 2.84 -2.20
CA LEU A 18 1.44 2.14 -2.49
C LEU A 18 1.90 2.38 -3.94
N LYS A 19 1.01 2.23 -4.92
CA LYS A 19 1.30 2.52 -6.34
C LYS A 19 1.66 3.98 -6.60
N HIS A 20 1.08 4.92 -5.85
CA HIS A 20 1.45 6.33 -5.95
C HIS A 20 2.84 6.58 -5.37
N ASN A 21 3.14 6.00 -4.21
CA ASN A 21 4.45 6.11 -3.57
C ASN A 21 5.55 5.53 -4.45
N GLU A 22 5.29 4.39 -5.09
CA GLU A 22 6.20 3.77 -6.06
C GLU A 22 6.64 4.76 -7.16
N LYS A 23 5.69 5.53 -7.70
CA LYS A 23 5.96 6.56 -8.72
C LYS A 23 6.74 7.77 -8.21
N LEU A 24 6.70 8.05 -6.91
CA LEU A 24 7.46 9.15 -6.31
C LEU A 24 8.93 8.78 -6.10
N TYR A 25 9.25 7.49 -6.14
CA TYR A 25 10.63 7.02 -6.13
C TYR A 25 11.21 7.16 -7.53
N ASP A 26 11.66 8.38 -7.82
CA ASP A 26 12.47 8.69 -8.98
C ASP A 26 13.77 7.86 -8.88
N GLN A 27 13.85 6.78 -9.66
CA GLN A 27 14.99 5.86 -9.70
C GLN A 27 16.31 6.58 -10.04
N GLU A 28 16.23 7.75 -10.70
CA GLU A 28 17.41 8.54 -11.08
C GLU A 28 17.90 9.44 -9.93
N LYS A 29 17.00 9.95 -9.08
CA LYS A 29 17.34 10.84 -7.95
C LYS A 29 17.55 10.11 -6.64
N PHE A 30 16.78 9.04 -6.42
CA PHE A 30 16.91 8.18 -5.26
C PHE A 30 17.31 6.80 -5.78
N LYS A 31 18.58 6.43 -5.58
CA LYS A 31 19.10 5.06 -5.80
C LYS A 31 18.46 4.10 -4.78
N ILE A 32 17.15 3.95 -4.82
CA ILE A 32 16.41 3.11 -3.90
C ILE A 32 16.73 1.68 -4.25
N ALA A 33 17.15 0.93 -3.22
CA ALA A 33 17.53 -0.46 -3.39
C ALA A 33 16.35 -1.25 -3.99
N PRO A 34 16.60 -2.15 -4.96
CA PRO A 34 15.59 -3.03 -5.55
C PRO A 34 14.69 -3.75 -4.52
N LEU A 35 15.21 -4.01 -3.32
CA LEU A 35 14.46 -4.61 -2.21
C LEU A 35 13.21 -3.81 -1.80
N TYR A 36 13.28 -2.48 -1.82
CA TYR A 36 12.16 -1.65 -1.40
C TYR A 36 11.05 -1.63 -2.45
N LEU A 37 11.40 -1.61 -3.75
CA LEU A 37 10.43 -1.76 -4.83
C LEU A 37 9.77 -3.15 -4.78
N ASN A 38 10.55 -4.21 -4.57
CA ASN A 38 10.04 -5.57 -4.40
C ASN A 38 9.08 -5.69 -3.21
N LEU A 39 9.34 -4.99 -2.10
CA LEU A 39 8.44 -4.90 -0.95
C LEU A 39 7.10 -4.27 -1.33
N HIS A 40 7.11 -3.14 -2.03
CA HIS A 40 5.86 -2.46 -2.46
C HIS A 40 5.03 -3.35 -3.38
N GLU A 41 5.64 -3.97 -4.38
CA GLU A 41 4.96 -4.92 -5.26
C GLU A 41 4.37 -6.10 -4.48
N SER A 42 5.14 -6.66 -3.54
CA SER A 42 4.69 -7.79 -2.72
C SER A 42 3.50 -7.41 -1.83
N LEU A 43 3.53 -6.21 -1.23
CA LEU A 43 2.40 -5.68 -0.45
C LEU A 43 1.17 -5.47 -1.32
N ILE A 44 1.32 -4.86 -2.51
CA ILE A 44 0.23 -4.64 -3.45
C ILE A 44 -0.43 -5.97 -3.82
N ASN A 45 0.36 -6.97 -4.19
CA ASN A 45 -0.12 -8.29 -4.60
C ASN A 45 -0.88 -8.99 -3.45
N ALA A 46 -0.36 -8.92 -2.22
CA ALA A 46 -1.00 -9.51 -1.06
C ALA A 46 -2.34 -8.84 -0.74
N ILE A 47 -2.36 -7.49 -0.70
CA ILE A 47 -3.59 -6.73 -0.43
C ILE A 47 -4.61 -6.95 -1.55
N GLU A 48 -4.20 -6.99 -2.83
CA GLU A 48 -5.11 -7.26 -3.94
C GLU A 48 -5.75 -8.65 -3.83
N LYS A 49 -4.95 -9.68 -3.54
CA LYS A 49 -5.44 -11.06 -3.38
C LYS A 49 -6.51 -11.16 -2.29
N ASP A 50 -6.25 -10.57 -1.13
CA ASP A 50 -7.20 -10.63 -0.02
C ASP A 50 -8.38 -9.67 -0.20
N PHE A 51 -8.21 -8.57 -0.93
CA PHE A 51 -9.32 -7.71 -1.34
C PHE A 51 -10.30 -8.47 -2.23
N TYR A 52 -9.83 -9.29 -3.17
CA TYR A 52 -10.74 -10.11 -4.00
C TYR A 52 -11.47 -11.19 -3.20
N LYS A 53 -10.83 -11.77 -2.17
CA LYS A 53 -11.52 -12.67 -1.24
C LYS A 53 -12.59 -11.92 -0.45
N LEU A 54 -12.23 -10.80 0.16
CA LEU A 54 -13.15 -9.97 0.92
C LEU A 54 -14.32 -9.51 0.05
N LYS A 55 -14.06 -9.10 -1.19
CA LYS A 55 -15.11 -8.72 -2.15
C LYS A 55 -16.10 -9.85 -2.42
N ARG A 56 -15.62 -11.10 -2.52
CA ARG A 56 -16.51 -12.27 -2.66
C ARG A 56 -17.32 -12.48 -1.39
N GLU A 57 -16.69 -12.46 -0.22
CA GLU A 57 -17.34 -12.61 1.09
C GLU A 57 -18.46 -11.56 1.30
N ILE A 58 -18.15 -10.29 1.02
CA ILE A 58 -19.10 -9.16 1.12
C ILE A 58 -20.34 -9.40 0.25
N ILE A 59 -20.17 -9.93 -0.96
CA ILE A 59 -21.28 -10.16 -1.90
C ILE A 59 -22.04 -11.44 -1.58
N GLN A 60 -21.33 -12.52 -1.25
CA GLN A 60 -21.91 -13.87 -1.12
C GLN A 60 -22.48 -14.12 0.28
N ASP A 61 -21.71 -13.79 1.31
CA ASP A 61 -22.01 -14.16 2.69
C ASP A 61 -22.77 -13.04 3.41
N HIS A 62 -22.36 -11.79 3.19
CA HIS A 62 -22.98 -10.62 3.83
C HIS A 62 -24.03 -9.93 2.95
N GLN A 63 -24.12 -10.30 1.66
CA GLN A 63 -25.06 -9.72 0.69
C GLN A 63 -25.03 -8.18 0.65
N LEU A 64 -23.86 -7.59 0.88
CA LEU A 64 -23.65 -6.15 0.91
C LEU A 64 -23.30 -5.63 -0.49
N ILE A 65 -23.98 -4.58 -0.91
CA ILE A 65 -23.69 -3.83 -2.14
C ILE A 65 -23.06 -2.49 -1.74
N ILE A 66 -21.75 -2.37 -1.97
CA ILE A 66 -20.96 -1.18 -1.65
C ILE A 66 -20.53 -0.49 -2.95
N ARG A 67 -20.88 0.79 -3.11
CA ARG A 67 -20.51 1.60 -4.29
C ARG A 67 -20.05 2.99 -3.85
N LYS A 68 -19.00 3.52 -4.50
CA LYS A 68 -18.56 4.90 -4.28
C LYS A 68 -19.54 5.86 -4.96
N GLN A 69 -20.05 6.86 -4.21
CA GLN A 69 -20.90 7.92 -4.75
C GLN A 69 -20.08 9.16 -5.07
N SER A 70 -19.28 9.62 -4.10
CA SER A 70 -18.38 10.77 -4.25
C SER A 70 -17.23 10.65 -3.25
N THR A 71 -16.40 11.69 -3.12
CA THR A 71 -15.31 11.70 -2.14
C THR A 71 -15.89 11.60 -0.72
N GLY A 72 -15.44 10.60 0.05
CA GLY A 72 -15.95 10.35 1.41
C GLY A 72 -17.34 9.71 1.48
N LYS A 73 -18.10 9.61 0.39
CA LYS A 73 -19.48 9.11 0.41
C LYS A 73 -19.64 7.81 -0.37
N TYR A 74 -20.22 6.81 0.29
CA TYR A 74 -20.45 5.48 -0.24
C TYR A 74 -21.90 5.07 -0.05
N VAL A 75 -22.46 4.41 -1.05
CA VAL A 75 -23.77 3.74 -0.94
C VAL A 75 -23.52 2.31 -0.46
N VAL A 76 -24.13 1.94 0.67
CA VAL A 76 -24.09 0.62 1.27
C VAL A 76 -25.53 0.13 1.40
N ASN A 77 -25.90 -0.88 0.61
CA ASN A 77 -27.29 -1.41 0.58
C ASN A 77 -28.38 -0.35 0.33
N GLY A 78 -28.05 0.70 -0.43
CA GLY A 78 -28.97 1.80 -0.74
C GLY A 78 -28.91 2.96 0.25
N GLU A 79 -28.23 2.80 1.39
CA GLU A 79 -28.01 3.87 2.37
C GLU A 79 -26.71 4.60 2.10
N ILE A 80 -26.71 5.93 2.27
CA ILE A 80 -25.50 6.74 2.13
C ILE A 80 -24.75 6.72 3.47
N VAL A 81 -23.53 6.24 3.43
CA VAL A 81 -22.56 6.28 4.53
C VAL A 81 -21.46 7.28 4.18
N GLU A 82 -21.22 8.21 5.08
CA GLU A 82 -20.17 9.22 4.95
C GLU A 82 -19.02 8.90 5.88
N PHE A 83 -17.81 8.95 5.33
CA PHE A 83 -16.55 8.80 6.06
C PHE A 83 -15.77 10.09 5.94
N THR A 84 -15.25 10.54 7.08
CA THR A 84 -14.31 11.65 7.14
C THR A 84 -12.99 11.27 6.47
N SER A 85 -12.26 12.28 6.00
CA SER A 85 -10.92 12.07 5.45
C SER A 85 -9.98 11.39 6.46
N GLU A 86 -10.14 11.67 7.75
CA GLU A 86 -9.29 11.08 8.80
C GLU A 86 -9.61 9.60 9.02
N GLU A 87 -10.89 9.21 9.00
CA GLU A 87 -11.28 7.79 9.09
C GLU A 87 -10.74 7.00 7.90
N LEU A 88 -10.83 7.53 6.69
CA LEU A 88 -10.28 6.89 5.50
C LEU A 88 -8.76 6.82 5.56
N ARG A 89 -8.09 7.87 6.05
CA ARG A 89 -6.63 7.91 6.20
C ARG A 89 -6.16 6.87 7.20
N GLU A 90 -6.75 6.86 8.39
CA GLU A 90 -6.37 5.93 9.46
C GLU A 90 -6.72 4.49 9.10
N GLY A 91 -7.87 4.25 8.47
CA GLY A 91 -8.23 2.93 7.95
C GLY A 91 -7.26 2.43 6.88
N THR A 92 -6.87 3.29 5.95
CA THR A 92 -5.89 2.96 4.90
C THR A 92 -4.53 2.66 5.50
N LYS A 93 -4.09 3.47 6.47
CA LYS A 93 -2.85 3.24 7.22
C LYS A 93 -2.87 1.89 7.92
N LYS A 94 -3.93 1.58 8.67
CA LYS A 94 -4.08 0.29 9.37
C LYS A 94 -4.00 -0.91 8.41
N VAL A 95 -4.63 -0.81 7.24
CA VAL A 95 -4.49 -1.86 6.21
C VAL A 95 -3.03 -2.03 5.85
N ILE A 96 -2.32 -0.99 5.41
CA ILE A 96 -0.90 -1.12 5.02
C ILE A 96 -0.05 -1.69 6.17
N GLN A 97 -0.21 -1.16 7.39
CA GLN A 97 0.54 -1.61 8.57
C GLN A 97 0.33 -3.09 8.86
N SER A 98 -0.90 -3.60 8.71
CA SER A 98 -1.21 -5.01 8.95
C SER A 98 -0.42 -5.97 8.06
N TYR A 99 -0.09 -5.56 6.83
CA TYR A 99 0.70 -6.37 5.89
C TYR A 99 2.21 -6.11 6.01
N MET A 100 2.62 -4.97 6.53
CA MET A 100 4.03 -4.68 6.74
C MET A 100 4.60 -5.35 7.99
N TYR A 101 3.85 -5.37 9.09
CA TYR A 101 4.34 -5.85 10.39
C TYR A 101 3.22 -6.30 11.36
N GLY A 102 2.03 -6.57 10.84
CA GLY A 102 0.88 -6.98 11.65
C GLY A 102 0.41 -8.40 11.37
N GLU A 103 -0.88 -8.62 11.60
CA GLU A 103 -1.54 -9.93 11.46
C GLU A 103 -1.46 -10.55 10.05
N ASN A 104 -1.33 -9.72 9.00
CA ASN A 104 -1.28 -10.14 7.60
C ASN A 104 0.15 -10.00 7.04
N MET A 105 1.16 -9.99 7.92
CA MET A 105 2.54 -9.74 7.54
C MET A 105 2.98 -10.69 6.44
N ILE A 106 3.53 -10.12 5.38
CA ILE A 106 4.12 -10.88 4.28
C ILE A 106 5.58 -11.20 4.60
N GLU A 107 5.96 -12.45 4.35
CA GLU A 107 7.37 -12.81 4.27
C GLU A 107 7.91 -12.35 2.92
N ILE A 108 8.99 -11.57 2.95
CA ILE A 108 9.68 -11.12 1.75
C ILE A 108 10.89 -12.02 1.60
N GLU A 109 10.92 -12.80 0.53
CA GLU A 109 12.12 -13.54 0.18
C GLU A 109 13.27 -12.56 -0.05
N HIS A 110 14.30 -12.66 0.79
CA HIS A 110 15.55 -11.96 0.55
C HIS A 110 16.22 -12.58 -0.69
N LYS A 111 15.97 -11.99 -1.86
CA LYS A 111 16.81 -12.30 -3.03
C LYS A 111 18.19 -11.71 -2.77
N ASP A 112 19.18 -12.57 -2.63
CA ASP A 112 20.59 -12.18 -2.52
C ASP A 112 20.94 -11.21 -3.65
N ILE A 113 21.18 -9.95 -3.33
CA ILE A 113 21.65 -8.98 -4.30
C ILE A 113 23.16 -9.17 -4.42
N PRO A 114 23.71 -9.42 -5.62
CA PRO A 114 25.15 -9.38 -5.82
C PRO A 114 25.69 -8.04 -5.32
N LEU A 115 26.63 -8.08 -4.37
CA LEU A 115 27.25 -6.91 -3.73
C LEU A 115 28.04 -6.00 -4.69
N GLU A 116 27.92 -6.17 -6.01
CA GLU A 116 28.59 -5.35 -7.02
C GLU A 116 28.05 -3.92 -7.07
N THR A 117 26.89 -3.63 -6.50
CA THR A 117 26.43 -2.24 -6.29
C THR A 117 27.06 -1.62 -5.04
N LYS A 118 28.37 -1.82 -4.81
CA LYS A 118 29.09 -0.97 -3.85
C LYS A 118 28.93 0.46 -4.31
N TYR A 119 28.28 1.27 -3.50
CA TYR A 119 28.33 2.71 -3.64
C TYR A 119 29.81 3.10 -3.63
N THR A 120 30.36 3.44 -4.79
CA THR A 120 31.60 4.21 -4.88
C THR A 120 31.19 5.65 -4.59
N PRO A 121 31.58 6.23 -3.44
CA PRO A 121 31.42 7.65 -3.25
C PRO A 121 32.10 8.36 -4.42
N PRO A 122 31.50 9.44 -4.97
CA PRO A 122 32.24 10.29 -5.89
C PRO A 122 33.53 10.71 -5.18
N ASP A 123 34.68 10.54 -5.83
CA ASP A 123 35.96 10.98 -5.29
C ASP A 123 35.79 12.42 -4.81
N VAL A 124 35.87 12.60 -3.50
CA VAL A 124 35.96 13.93 -2.92
C VAL A 124 37.31 14.45 -3.39
N ASN A 125 37.31 15.26 -4.45
CA ASN A 125 38.48 16.02 -4.87
C ASN A 125 38.94 16.85 -3.67
N SER A 126 39.85 16.29 -2.88
CA SER A 126 40.65 17.01 -1.90
C SER A 126 41.72 17.80 -2.65
N GLU A 127 41.30 18.74 -3.48
CA GLU A 127 42.15 19.84 -3.95
C GLU A 127 41.55 21.13 -3.44
N ASP A 128 41.59 21.28 -2.12
CA ASP A 128 41.54 22.59 -1.47
C ASP A 128 42.57 22.56 -0.34
N ASN A 129 43.83 22.59 -0.73
CA ASN A 129 44.98 22.91 0.12
C ASN A 129 46.20 23.18 -0.76
N ARG A 130 46.28 24.38 -1.33
CA ARG A 130 47.46 25.26 -1.28
C ARG A 130 47.22 26.60 -1.96
#